data_AF-A0A9D4M194-F1
#
_entry.id   AF-A0A9D4M194-F1
#
_cell.length_a   1.000
_cell.length_b   1.000
_cell.length_c   1.000
_cell.angle_alpha   90.00
_cell.angle_beta   90.00
_cell.angle_gamma   90.00
#
_symmetry.space_group_name_H-M   'P 1'
#
loop_
_entity.id
_entity.type
_entity.pdbx_description
1 polymer ?
#
loop_
_entity_poly.entity_id
_entity_poly.type
_entity_poly.pdbx_seq_one_letter_code
_entity_poly.pdbx_strand_id
1 'polypeptide(L)' 'MDGWMDGWMDGWMDGWMDGWMDGWMDGWMDGWLDGWMDGWMAGLDGWMDGWMDGWMDGWMDGWMDGWMDGWMDG' A
#
# COMPACT_ATOMS: atom_id res chain seq x y z
N MET A 1 32.06 -33.10 31.47
CA MET A 1 31.11 -33.55 30.43
C MET A 1 30.08 -32.45 30.13
N ASP A 2 30.11 -31.38 30.91
CA ASP A 2 29.03 -30.38 31.01
C ASP A 2 29.14 -29.32 29.91
N GLY A 3 30.36 -28.88 29.57
CA GLY A 3 30.57 -27.86 28.52
C GLY A 3 30.21 -28.26 27.09
N TRP A 4 30.00 -29.56 26.80
CA TRP A 4 29.52 -30.01 25.48
C TRP A 4 27.99 -29.96 25.38
N MET A 5 27.29 -30.17 26.51
CA MET A 5 25.85 -29.95 26.60
C MET A 5 25.53 -28.46 26.56
N ASP A 6 26.27 -27.65 27.32
CA ASP A 6 26.06 -26.21 27.38
C ASP A 6 26.26 -25.57 25.99
N GLY A 7 27.36 -25.88 25.29
CA GLY A 7 27.61 -25.34 23.96
C GLY A 7 26.63 -25.80 22.87
N TRP A 8 26.05 -27.00 23.00
CA TRP A 8 25.02 -27.48 22.06
C TRP A 8 23.67 -26.82 22.32
N MET A 9 23.34 -26.58 23.59
CA MET A 9 22.11 -25.92 24.02
C MET A 9 22.13 -24.43 23.64
N ASP A 10 23.26 -23.75 23.88
CA ASP A 10 23.46 -22.34 23.50
C ASP A 10 23.39 -22.18 21.97
N GLY A 11 24.12 -23.00 21.20
CA GLY A 11 24.11 -22.89 19.73
C GLY A 11 22.76 -23.21 19.09
N TRP A 12 21.98 -24.11 19.67
CA TRP A 12 20.63 -24.40 19.19
C TRP A 12 19.64 -23.29 19.56
N MET A 13 19.77 -22.72 20.76
CA MET A 13 18.93 -21.65 21.25
C MET A 13 19.19 -20.34 20.49
N ASP A 14 20.45 -19.99 20.25
CA ASP A 14 20.86 -18.83 19.44
C ASP A 14 20.39 -19.00 17.98
N GLY A 15 20.67 -20.14 17.35
CA GLY A 15 20.29 -20.36 15.95
C GLY A 15 18.79 -20.39 15.72
N TRP A 16 18.02 -20.90 16.69
CA TRP A 16 16.55 -20.87 16.62
C TRP A 16 15.98 -19.47 16.90
N MET A 17 16.55 -18.75 17.87
CA MET A 17 16.12 -17.41 18.22
C MET A 17 16.43 -16.41 17.10
N ASP A 18 17.64 -16.45 16.53
CA ASP A 18 18.05 -15.61 15.39
C ASP A 18 17.20 -15.95 14.15
N GLY A 19 17.08 -17.22 13.78
CA GLY A 19 16.32 -17.62 12.59
C GLY A 19 14.82 -17.33 12.69
N TRP A 20 14.24 -17.44 13.88
CA TRP A 20 12.84 -17.09 14.10
C TRP A 20 12.64 -15.57 14.15
N MET A 21 13.55 -14.84 14.79
CA MET A 21 13.47 -13.39 14.91
C MET A 21 13.68 -12.71 13.56
N ASP A 22 14.68 -13.12 12.78
CA ASP A 22 14.92 -12.61 11.43
C ASP A 22 13.76 -12.96 10.49
N GLY A 23 13.34 -14.23 10.45
CA GLY A 23 12.28 -14.66 9.54
C GLY A 23 10.91 -14.03 9.85
N TRP A 24 10.60 -13.80 11.14
CA TRP A 24 9.38 -13.14 11.54
C TRP A 24 9.45 -11.63 11.32
N MET A 25 10.59 -11.01 11.66
CA MET A 25 10.77 -9.57 11.50
C MET A 25 10.79 -9.19 10.01
N ASP A 26 11.53 -9.89 9.16
CA ASP A 26 11.55 -9.65 7.72
C ASP A 26 10.18 -9.92 7.10
N GLY A 27 9.59 -11.10 7.36
CA GLY A 27 8.31 -11.45 6.74
C GLY A 27 7.14 -10.56 7.16
N TRP A 28 7.11 -10.12 8.42
CA TRP A 28 6.08 -9.20 8.90
C TRP A 28 6.31 -7.77 8.42
N MET A 29 7.57 -7.30 8.46
CA MET A 29 7.92 -5.94 8.07
C MET A 29 7.75 -5.75 6.56
N ASP A 30 8.21 -6.69 5.74
CA ASP A 30 8.01 -6.66 4.28
C ASP A 30 6.53 -6.74 3.94
N GLY A 31 5.81 -7.73 4.47
CA GLY A 31 4.39 -7.93 4.14
C GLY A 31 3.50 -6.78 4.58
N TRP A 32 3.79 -6.15 5.73
CA TRP A 32 3.03 -5.00 6.20
C TRP A 32 3.36 -3.73 5.41
N LEU A 33 4.64 -3.51 5.10
CA LEU A 33 5.10 -2.31 4.41
C LEU A 33 4.70 -2.32 2.93
N ASP A 34 4.83 -3.45 2.23
CA ASP A 34 4.31 -3.62 0.86
C ASP A 34 2.80 -3.45 0.82
N GLY A 35 2.06 -4.19 1.68
CA GLY A 35 0.60 -4.13 1.68
C GLY A 35 0.05 -2.74 2.00
N TRP A 36 0.74 -1.99 2.89
CA TRP A 36 0.39 -0.60 3.19
C TRP A 36 0.72 0.35 2.04
N MET A 37 1.92 0.23 1.43
CA MET A 37 2.30 1.06 0.28
C MET A 37 1.39 0.83 -0.93
N ASP A 38 1.09 -0.43 -1.26
CA ASP A 38 0.21 -0.79 -2.36
C ASP A 38 -1.21 -0.26 -2.15
N GLY A 39 -1.75 -0.42 -0.95
CA GLY A 39 -3.08 0.11 -0.61
C GLY A 39 -3.14 1.63 -0.66
N TRP A 40 -2.06 2.31 -0.27
CA TRP A 40 -1.99 3.77 -0.28
C TRP A 40 -1.82 4.34 -1.69
N MET A 41 -0.95 3.73 -2.52
CA MET A 41 -0.80 4.04 -3.95
C MET A 41 -2.11 3.85 -4.70
N ALA A 42 -2.76 2.70 -4.54
CA ALA A 42 -4.03 2.42 -5.20
C ALA A 42 -5.14 3.40 -4.78
N GLY A 43 -5.15 3.82 -3.51
CA GLY A 43 -6.08 4.83 -3.01
C GLY A 43 -5.84 6.22 -3.61
N LEU A 44 -4.57 6.59 -3.81
CA LEU A 44 -4.20 7.84 -4.48
C LEU A 44 -4.61 7.84 -5.95
N ASP A 45 -4.33 6.75 -6.67
CA ASP A 45 -4.71 6.60 -8.07
C ASP A 45 -6.23 6.72 -8.23
N GLY A 46 -7.00 5.98 -7.43
CA GLY A 46 -8.47 6.06 -7.47
C GLY A 46 -9.03 7.44 -7.09
N TRP A 47 -8.36 8.17 -6.19
CA TRP A 47 -8.74 9.55 -5.89
C TRP A 47 -8.42 10.50 -7.04
N MET A 48 -7.26 10.33 -7.67
CA MET A 48 -6.84 11.17 -8.79
C MET A 48 -7.74 10.94 -10.01
N ASP A 49 -8.05 9.68 -10.32
CA ASP A 49 -8.98 9.31 -11.39
C ASP A 49 -10.38 9.87 -11.12
N GLY A 50 -10.93 9.66 -9.92
CA GLY A 50 -12.26 10.16 -9.58
C GLY A 50 -12.35 11.69 -9.57
N TRP A 51 -11.29 12.39 -9.18
CA TRP A 51 -11.23 13.84 -9.26
C TRP A 51 -11.11 14.33 -10.70
N MET A 52 -10.27 13.68 -11.50
CA MET A 52 -10.03 14.03 -12.89
C MET A 52 -11.29 13.78 -13.73
N ASP A 53 -11.95 12.63 -13.58
CA ASP A 53 -13.22 12.30 -14.23
C ASP A 53 -14.32 13.26 -13.78
N GLY A 54 -14.52 13.45 -12.47
CA GLY A 54 -15.58 14.32 -11.96
C GLY A 54 -15.41 15.79 -12.33
N TRP A 55 -14.18 16.29 -12.38
CA TRP A 55 -13.89 17.65 -12.82
C TRP A 55 -14.03 17.79 -14.34
N MET A 56 -13.50 16.83 -15.10
CA MET A 56 -13.53 16.87 -16.55
C MET A 56 -14.95 16.72 -17.07
N ASP A 57 -15.71 15.75 -16.59
CA ASP A 57 -17.13 15.54 -16.93
C ASP A 57 -17.98 16.73 -16.48
N GLY A 58 -17.87 17.14 -15.21
CA GLY A 58 -18.68 18.24 -14.68
C GLY A 58 -18.40 19.59 -15.37
N TRP A 59 -17.16 19.83 -15.78
CA TRP A 59 -16.80 21.04 -16.53
C TRP A 59 -17.18 20.94 -18.00
N MET A 60 -16.97 19.80 -18.66
CA MET A 60 -17.39 19.58 -20.05
C MET A 60 -18.91 19.69 -20.17
N ASP A 61 -19.65 18.94 -19.36
CA ASP A 61 -21.11 18.89 -19.40
C ASP A 61 -21.69 20.27 -19.06
N GLY A 62 -21.23 20.89 -17.97
CA GLY A 62 -21.74 22.21 -17.56
C GLY A 62 -21.42 23.33 -18.56
N TRP A 63 -20.27 23.27 -19.23
CA TRP A 63 -19.91 24.25 -20.27
C TRP A 63 -20.64 23.98 -21.59
N MET A 64 -20.77 22.72 -21.99
CA MET A 64 -21.41 22.32 -23.24
C MET A 64 -22.92 22.54 -23.17
N ASP A 65 -23.56 22.20 -22.05
CA ASP A 65 -24.98 22.46 -21.79
C ASP A 65 -25.26 23.97 -21.70
N GLY A 66 -24.47 24.71 -20.92
CA GLY A 66 -24.66 26.15 -20.76
C GLY A 66 -24.41 26.94 -22.05
N TRP A 67 -23.50 26.48 -22.91
CA TRP A 67 -23.25 27.07 -24.22
C TRP A 67 -24.33 26.69 -25.23
N MET A 68 -24.80 25.43 -25.26
CA MET A 68 -25.90 25.01 -26.13
C MET A 68 -27.21 25.72 -25.78
N ASP A 69 -27.56 25.80 -24.50
CA ASP A 69 -28.79 26.45 -24.03
C ASP A 69 -28.77 27.95 -24.37
N GLY A 70 -27.66 28.64 -24.11
CA GLY A 70 -27.50 30.06 -24.43
C GLY A 70 -27.48 30.38 -25.93
N TRP A 71 -27.18 29.39 -26.79
CA TRP A 71 -27.18 29.54 -28.24
C TRP A 71 -28.52 29.16 -28.88
N MET A 72 -29.28 28.22 -28.28
CA MET A 72 -30.62 27.85 -28.72
C MET A 72 -31.71 28.83 -28.25
N ASP A 73 -31.54 29.47 -27.09
CA ASP A 73 -32.49 30.45 -26.55
C ASP A 73 -32.25 31.91 -27.06
N GLY A 74 -31.28 32.10 -27.96
CA GLY A 74 -30.87 33.39 -28.55
C GLY A 74 -31.43 33.69 -29.93
#